data_AF-A0A7V4E1J7-F1
#
_entry.id   AF-A0A7V4E1J7-F1
#
_cell.length_a   1.000
_cell.length_b   1.000
_cell.length_c   1.000
_cell.angle_alpha   90.00
_cell.angle_beta   90.00
_cell.angle_gamma   90.00
#
_symmetry.space_group_name_H-M   'P 1'
#
loop_
_entity.id
_entity.type
_entity.pdbx_description
1 polymer ?
#
loop_
_entity_poly.entity_id
_entity_poly.type
_entity_poly.pdbx_seq_one_letter_code
_entity_poly.pdbx_strand_id
1 'polypeptide(L)'
;MLKLPSGSILFTSSFSGFSYGIIGFEIFFKKNIARNIPTHCEVYFKDIGVVSAQFPVVCIKKPADDYLYVLHNQKLRGKKLTEFRETILQRVGAPYDVISIVKFMPILENFMLSIINSITKKNINELPQIGYNCVSLFRGLVPFEVDNLTVVEFMNELQRHGWKAYNFSQFIRR
;
A
#
# COMPACT_ATOMS: atom_id res chain seq x y z
N MET A 1 -12.06 19.77 -5.63
CA MET A 1 -12.53 18.74 -4.67
C MET A 1 -12.57 17.41 -5.41
N LEU A 2 -11.87 16.37 -4.93
CA LEU A 2 -11.82 15.08 -5.63
C LEU A 2 -13.20 14.43 -5.69
N LYS A 3 -13.63 14.01 -6.89
CA LYS A 3 -14.91 13.30 -7.13
C LYS A 3 -14.79 11.81 -6.80
N LEU A 4 -14.27 11.50 -5.63
CA LEU A 4 -14.02 10.13 -5.16
C LEU A 4 -15.07 9.67 -4.17
N PRO A 5 -15.52 8.40 -4.22
CA PRO A 5 -16.33 7.81 -3.17
C PRO A 5 -15.57 7.73 -1.84
N SER A 6 -16.26 7.95 -0.72
CA SER A 6 -15.69 7.64 0.61
C SER A 6 -15.39 6.14 0.75
N GLY A 7 -14.33 5.81 1.48
CA GLY A 7 -13.82 4.45 1.61
C GLY A 7 -13.00 3.97 0.41
N SER A 8 -12.70 4.85 -0.55
CA SER A 8 -11.74 4.55 -1.62
C SER A 8 -10.32 4.42 -1.06
N ILE A 9 -9.59 3.44 -1.60
CA ILE A 9 -8.17 3.24 -1.30
C ILE A 9 -7.36 3.89 -2.42
N LEU A 10 -6.49 4.81 -2.06
CA LEU A 10 -5.62 5.55 -2.97
C LEU A 10 -4.24 4.92 -2.94
N PHE A 11 -3.62 4.75 -4.11
CA PHE A 11 -2.29 4.16 -4.26
C PHE A 11 -1.34 5.17 -4.87
N THR A 12 -0.15 5.33 -4.29
CA THR A 12 0.88 6.28 -4.75
C THR A 12 2.27 5.63 -4.70
N SER A 13 3.26 6.29 -5.29
CA SER A 13 4.68 5.97 -5.13
C SER A 13 5.29 6.97 -4.16
N SER A 14 5.67 6.50 -2.97
CA SER A 14 6.41 7.32 -2.00
C SER A 14 7.88 7.46 -2.42
N PHE A 15 8.50 8.60 -2.10
CA PHE A 15 9.92 8.89 -2.36
C PHE A 15 10.85 8.48 -1.20
N SER A 16 10.40 7.59 -0.31
CA SER A 16 11.23 7.10 0.79
C SER A 16 12.28 6.10 0.32
N GLY A 17 13.42 6.01 1.02
CA GLY A 17 14.44 4.98 0.76
C GLY A 17 13.87 3.56 0.74
N PHE A 18 12.87 3.29 1.58
CA PHE A 18 12.13 2.02 1.60
C PHE A 18 11.32 1.77 0.32
N SER A 19 10.71 2.82 -0.25
CA SER A 19 9.94 2.70 -1.50
C SER A 19 10.83 2.32 -2.67
N TYR A 20 12.05 2.86 -2.75
CA TYR A 20 13.02 2.45 -3.76
C TYR A 20 13.41 0.97 -3.62
N GLY A 21 13.56 0.47 -2.39
CA GLY A 21 13.79 -0.96 -2.14
C GLY A 21 12.64 -1.85 -2.65
N ILE A 22 11.39 -1.43 -2.44
CA ILE A 22 10.21 -2.16 -2.92
C ILE A 22 10.11 -2.15 -4.44
N ILE A 23 10.36 -1.00 -5.08
CA ILE A 23 10.41 -0.91 -6.55
C ILE A 23 11.46 -1.88 -7.09
N GLY A 24 12.65 -1.92 -6.49
CA GLY A 24 13.69 -2.88 -6.83
C GLY A 24 13.19 -4.33 -6.72
N PHE A 25 12.60 -4.69 -5.58
CA PHE A 25 12.06 -6.04 -5.37
C PHE A 25 11.00 -6.45 -6.41
N GLU A 26 10.06 -5.56 -6.71
CA GLU A 26 9.01 -5.77 -7.71
C GLU A 26 9.62 -5.98 -9.12
N ILE A 27 10.61 -5.17 -9.50
CA ILE A 27 11.28 -5.29 -10.80
C ILE A 27 12.09 -6.59 -10.90
N PHE A 28 12.98 -6.84 -9.93
CA PHE A 28 13.97 -7.91 -10.04
C PHE A 28 13.40 -9.31 -9.82
N PHE A 29 12.43 -9.47 -8.91
CA PHE A 29 11.92 -10.80 -8.55
C PHE A 29 10.52 -11.08 -9.06
N LYS A 30 9.66 -10.07 -9.05
CA LYS A 30 8.30 -10.22 -9.55
C LYS A 30 8.20 -9.91 -11.05
N LYS A 31 9.31 -9.51 -11.68
CA LYS A 31 9.40 -9.13 -13.10
C LYS A 31 8.37 -8.07 -13.48
N ASN A 32 8.04 -7.21 -12.53
CA ASN A 32 7.07 -6.13 -12.71
C ASN A 32 7.79 -4.94 -13.36
N ILE A 33 7.65 -4.80 -14.68
CA ILE A 33 8.31 -3.74 -15.48
C ILE A 33 7.37 -2.53 -15.66
N ALA A 34 6.31 -2.42 -14.84
CA ALA A 34 5.42 -1.27 -14.91
C ALA A 34 6.19 0.01 -14.53
N ARG A 35 5.93 1.11 -15.25
CA ARG A 35 6.53 2.42 -14.94
C ARG A 35 5.98 3.04 -13.64
N ASN A 36 4.80 2.61 -13.21
CA ASN A 36 4.05 3.20 -12.09
C ASN A 36 3.77 2.14 -11.02
N ILE A 37 4.82 1.66 -10.34
CA ILE A 37 4.68 0.67 -9.27
C ILE A 37 4.24 1.40 -7.99
N PRO A 38 3.02 1.18 -7.49
CA PRO A 38 2.59 1.78 -6.24
C PRO A 38 3.40 1.18 -5.09
N THR A 39 3.98 2.04 -4.27
CA THR A 39 4.73 1.64 -3.08
C THR A 39 4.01 2.03 -1.81
N HIS A 40 2.91 2.77 -1.87
CA HIS A 40 2.16 3.23 -0.72
C HIS A 40 0.65 3.24 -1.01
N CYS A 41 -0.17 3.09 0.02
CA CYS A 41 -1.63 3.21 -0.08
C CYS A 41 -2.26 3.85 1.16
N GLU A 42 -3.40 4.50 0.95
CA GLU A 42 -4.08 5.39 1.91
C GLU A 42 -5.61 5.27 1.75
N VAL A 43 -6.39 5.73 2.72
CA VAL A 43 -7.87 5.69 2.66
C VAL A 43 -8.47 7.08 2.59
N TYR A 44 -9.35 7.32 1.64
CA TYR A 44 -10.05 8.59 1.47
C TYR A 44 -11.47 8.57 2.07
N PHE A 45 -11.82 9.60 2.83
CA PHE A 45 -13.17 9.92 3.27
C PHE A 45 -13.51 11.37 2.92
N LYS A 46 -14.62 11.58 2.19
CA LYS A 46 -15.00 12.89 1.63
C LYS A 46 -15.12 14.01 2.67
N ASP A 47 -15.53 13.67 3.89
CA ASP A 47 -15.79 14.58 5.00
C ASP A 47 -14.56 14.85 5.88
N ILE A 48 -13.52 14.01 5.81
CA ILE A 48 -12.36 14.06 6.71
C ILE A 48 -11.05 14.36 5.95
N GLY A 49 -10.89 13.80 4.75
CA GLY A 49 -9.64 13.80 4.01
C GLY A 49 -9.07 12.40 3.85
N VAL A 50 -7.75 12.29 3.86
CA VAL A 50 -7.03 11.03 3.65
C VAL A 50 -6.41 10.57 4.95
N VAL A 51 -6.75 9.35 5.37
CA VAL A 51 -6.09 8.64 6.47
C VAL A 51 -4.92 7.87 5.89
N SER A 52 -3.73 8.15 6.39
CA SER A 52 -2.49 7.57 5.87
C SER A 52 -1.57 7.13 7.01
N ALA A 53 -1.02 5.93 6.88
CA ALA A 53 0.02 5.42 7.76
C ALA A 53 1.38 5.94 7.25
N GLN A 54 1.83 7.08 7.76
CA GLN A 54 3.15 7.65 7.44
C GLN A 54 4.03 7.66 8.67
N PHE A 55 5.35 7.68 8.49
CA PHE A 55 6.24 7.85 9.64
C PHE A 55 6.10 9.27 10.21
N PRO A 56 5.94 9.47 11.54
CA PRO A 56 6.01 8.45 12.60
C PRO A 56 4.65 7.87 13.03
N VAL A 57 3.52 8.40 12.58
CA VAL A 57 2.18 8.02 13.05
C VAL A 57 1.14 7.98 11.92
N VAL A 58 0.07 7.23 12.12
CA VAL A 58 -1.12 7.31 11.27
C VAL A 58 -1.76 8.69 11.44
N CYS A 59 -1.95 9.41 10.35
CA CYS A 59 -2.43 10.79 10.36
C CYS A 59 -3.58 11.01 9.37
N ILE A 60 -4.29 12.11 9.57
CA ILE A 60 -5.26 12.64 8.61
C ILE A 60 -4.59 13.80 7.87
N LYS A 61 -4.61 13.76 6.55
CA LYS A 61 -4.07 14.82 5.68
C LYS A 61 -5.05 15.21 4.59
N LYS A 62 -4.78 16.34 3.95
CA LYS A 62 -5.47 16.72 2.72
C LYS A 62 -5.09 15.74 1.60
N PRO A 63 -6.02 15.42 0.68
CA PRO A 63 -5.67 14.64 -0.51
C PRO A 63 -4.58 15.34 -1.33
N ALA A 64 -3.63 14.56 -1.83
CA ALA A 64 -2.64 14.99 -2.80
C ALA A 64 -3.07 14.67 -4.24
N ASP A 65 -2.31 15.17 -5.22
CA ASP A 65 -2.58 14.96 -6.66
C ASP A 65 -1.59 13.96 -7.30
N ASP A 66 -0.79 13.27 -6.50
CA ASP A 66 0.28 12.35 -6.92
C ASP A 66 -0.12 10.88 -6.92
N TYR A 67 -1.40 10.57 -6.64
CA TYR A 67 -1.88 9.20 -6.67
C TYR A 67 -1.86 8.61 -8.08
N LEU A 68 -1.55 7.32 -8.16
CA LEU A 68 -1.51 6.53 -9.38
C LEU A 68 -2.86 5.83 -9.63
N TYR A 69 -3.37 5.15 -8.60
CA TYR A 69 -4.56 4.32 -8.71
C TYR A 69 -5.56 4.59 -7.58
N VAL A 70 -6.82 4.34 -7.88
CA VAL A 70 -7.93 4.33 -6.93
C VAL A 70 -8.60 2.99 -6.99
N LEU A 71 -8.73 2.32 -5.86
CA LEU A 71 -9.62 1.17 -5.72
C LEU A 71 -10.87 1.57 -4.95
N HIS A 72 -12.03 1.14 -5.45
CA HIS A 72 -13.31 1.36 -4.79
C HIS A 72 -14.17 0.10 -4.79
N ASN A 73 -14.81 -0.17 -3.65
CA ASN A 73 -15.76 -1.27 -3.51
C ASN A 73 -17.20 -0.75 -3.42
N GLN A 74 -18.01 -1.04 -4.44
CA GLN A 74 -19.43 -0.63 -4.48
C GLN A 74 -20.27 -1.26 -3.37
N LYS A 75 -19.81 -2.37 -2.76
CA LYS A 75 -20.47 -3.01 -1.61
C LYS A 75 -20.14 -2.32 -0.28
N LEU A 76 -19.11 -1.47 -0.24
CA LEU A 76 -18.74 -0.68 0.94
C LEU A 76 -19.61 0.58 1.02
N ARG A 77 -20.83 0.41 1.55
CA ARG A 77 -21.85 1.47 1.65
C ARG A 77 -22.70 1.31 2.90
N GLY A 78 -23.39 2.38 3.30
CA GLY A 78 -24.25 2.38 4.49
C GLY A 78 -23.48 1.96 5.74
N LYS A 79 -24.06 1.06 6.54
CA LYS A 79 -23.46 0.58 7.80
C LYS A 79 -22.03 0.06 7.64
N LYS A 80 -21.74 -0.69 6.57
CA LYS A 80 -20.39 -1.23 6.31
C LYS A 80 -19.35 -0.13 6.09
N LEU A 81 -19.73 0.96 5.43
CA LEU A 81 -18.83 2.10 5.24
C LEU A 81 -18.60 2.83 6.57
N THR A 82 -19.63 2.97 7.41
CA THR A 82 -19.50 3.56 8.74
C THR A 82 -18.57 2.74 9.63
N GLU A 83 -18.77 1.43 9.73
CA GLU A 83 -17.92 0.52 10.52
C GLU A 83 -16.47 0.53 10.03
N PHE A 84 -16.27 0.48 8.71
CA PHE A 84 -14.95 0.60 8.09
C PHE A 84 -14.28 1.93 8.43
N ARG A 85 -15.01 3.05 8.33
CA ARG A 85 -14.52 4.39 8.68
C ARG A 85 -14.13 4.48 10.15
N GLU A 86 -14.99 4.04 11.06
CA GLU A 86 -14.73 4.09 12.50
C GLU A 86 -13.49 3.29 12.88
N THR A 87 -13.36 2.09 12.34
CA THR A 87 -12.20 1.22 12.60
C THR A 87 -10.90 1.81 12.04
N ILE A 88 -10.93 2.43 10.85
CA ILE A 88 -9.78 3.16 10.31
C ILE A 88 -9.42 4.36 11.20
N LEU A 89 -10.42 5.12 11.66
CA LEU A 89 -10.20 6.31 12.48
C LEU A 89 -9.64 5.97 13.87
N GLN A 90 -9.99 4.81 14.43
CA GLN A 90 -9.38 4.30 15.67
C GLN A 90 -7.86 4.10 15.55
N ARG A 91 -7.33 3.97 14.33
CA ARG A 91 -5.89 3.81 14.08
C ARG A 91 -5.16 5.16 14.00
N VAL A 92 -5.87 6.28 13.90
CA VAL A 92 -5.24 7.61 13.84
C VAL A 92 -4.51 7.88 15.15
N GLY A 93 -3.26 8.36 15.04
CA GLY A 93 -2.36 8.55 16.17
C GLY A 93 -1.58 7.30 16.58
N ALA A 94 -1.91 6.11 16.04
CA ALA A 94 -1.10 4.91 16.25
C ALA A 94 0.30 5.09 15.64
N PRO A 95 1.35 4.58 16.29
CA PRO A 95 2.70 4.60 15.73
C PRO A 95 2.72 3.85 14.40
N TYR A 96 3.48 4.38 13.45
CA TYR A 96 3.80 3.66 12.22
C TYR A 96 4.39 2.29 12.58
N ASP A 97 4.01 1.21 11.89
CA ASP A 97 4.45 -0.15 12.22
C ASP A 97 5.93 -0.39 11.85
N VAL A 98 6.83 0.24 12.61
CA VAL A 98 8.28 0.15 12.43
C VAL A 98 8.75 -1.30 12.59
N ILE A 99 8.03 -2.16 13.31
CA ILE A 99 8.40 -3.57 13.46
C ILE A 99 8.37 -4.28 12.11
N SER A 100 7.33 -4.04 11.29
CA SER A 100 7.27 -4.57 9.93
C SER A 100 8.42 -4.04 9.05
N ILE A 101 8.87 -2.81 9.27
CA ILE A 101 10.06 -2.24 8.59
C ILE A 101 11.36 -2.88 9.07
N VAL A 102 11.51 -3.10 10.38
CA VAL A 102 12.71 -3.72 10.96
C VAL A 102 12.82 -5.17 10.51
N LYS A 103 11.71 -5.90 10.37
CA LYS A 103 11.70 -7.23 9.73
C LYS A 103 12.12 -7.17 8.26
N PHE A 104 11.86 -6.06 7.57
CA PHE A 104 12.26 -5.84 6.19
C PHE A 104 13.75 -5.49 6.04
N MET A 105 14.39 -4.84 7.02
CA MET A 105 15.80 -4.40 6.89
C MET A 105 16.79 -5.57 6.66
N PRO A 106 16.75 -6.69 7.41
CA PRO A 106 17.59 -7.86 7.13
C PRO A 106 17.31 -8.49 5.76
N ILE A 107 16.06 -8.40 5.27
CA ILE A 107 15.68 -8.89 3.94
C ILE A 107 16.32 -8.01 2.86
N LEU A 108 16.28 -6.69 3.03
CA LEU A 108 16.91 -5.73 2.13
C LEU A 108 18.44 -5.84 2.17
N GLU A 109 19.03 -6.05 3.35
CA GLU A 109 20.47 -6.26 3.52
C GLU A 109 20.92 -7.57 2.86
N ASN A 110 20.23 -8.68 3.13
CA ASN A 110 20.46 -9.96 2.47
C ASN A 110 20.19 -9.90 0.96
N PHE A 111 19.27 -9.03 0.51
CA PHE A 111 19.03 -8.75 -0.90
C PHE A 111 20.18 -7.97 -1.55
N MET A 112 20.68 -6.92 -0.91
CA MET A 112 21.84 -6.18 -1.41
C MET A 112 23.07 -7.09 -1.46
N LEU A 113 23.29 -7.89 -0.41
CA LEU A 113 24.33 -8.91 -0.37
C LEU A 113 24.10 -10.01 -1.42
N SER A 114 22.85 -10.42 -1.65
CA SER A 114 22.47 -11.35 -2.72
C SER A 114 22.68 -10.75 -4.09
N ILE A 115 22.43 -9.47 -4.35
CA ILE A 115 22.72 -8.85 -5.66
C ILE A 115 24.23 -8.82 -5.88
N ILE A 116 24.99 -8.39 -4.86
CA ILE A 116 26.46 -8.41 -4.87
C ILE A 116 26.95 -9.85 -5.15
N ASN A 117 26.34 -10.85 -4.53
CA ASN A 117 26.68 -12.26 -4.71
C ASN A 117 26.10 -12.88 -5.99
N SER A 118 24.98 -12.40 -6.54
CA SER A 118 24.31 -12.92 -7.75
C SER A 118 24.94 -12.40 -9.04
N ILE A 119 25.76 -11.33 -8.97
CA ILE A 119 26.82 -11.08 -9.96
C ILE A 119 27.77 -12.29 -10.06
N THR A 120 27.77 -13.17 -9.05
CA THR A 120 28.52 -14.42 -8.99
C THR A 120 27.59 -15.63 -8.75
N LYS A 121 26.74 -15.95 -9.75
CA LYS A 121 26.00 -17.24 -9.92
C LYS A 121 25.56 -17.96 -8.63
N LYS A 122 24.32 -17.74 -8.14
CA LYS A 122 23.53 -18.78 -7.44
C LYS A 122 22.03 -18.45 -7.36
N ASN A 123 21.24 -19.53 -7.32
CA ASN A 123 19.78 -19.60 -7.45
C ASN A 123 19.00 -18.78 -6.41
N ILE A 124 17.98 -18.07 -6.90
CA ILE A 124 17.14 -17.11 -6.17
C ILE A 124 15.80 -17.76 -5.78
N ASN A 125 15.83 -18.88 -5.06
CA ASN A 125 14.59 -19.60 -4.70
C ASN A 125 14.17 -19.44 -3.23
N GLU A 126 14.90 -18.64 -2.44
CA GLU A 126 14.63 -18.46 -1.00
C GLU A 126 14.57 -16.97 -0.62
N LEU A 127 13.67 -16.22 -1.26
CA LEU A 127 13.38 -14.85 -0.83
C LEU A 127 12.19 -14.83 0.15
N PRO A 128 12.34 -14.17 1.31
CA PRO A 128 11.26 -14.03 2.29
C PRO A 128 10.14 -13.11 1.78
N GLN A 129 8.92 -13.35 2.26
CA GLN A 129 7.73 -12.55 1.96
C GLN A 129 7.83 -11.16 2.63
N ILE A 130 7.41 -10.10 1.92
CA ILE A 130 7.63 -8.70 2.32
C ILE A 130 6.33 -8.06 2.79
N GLY A 131 6.22 -7.75 4.08
CA GLY A 131 5.06 -7.06 4.66
C GLY A 131 5.22 -5.56 4.62
N TYR A 132 4.42 -4.88 3.80
CA TYR A 132 4.43 -3.43 3.74
C TYR A 132 3.59 -2.78 4.85
N ASN A 133 4.20 -1.85 5.58
CA ASN A 133 3.64 -1.23 6.79
C ASN A 133 2.34 -0.44 6.54
N CYS A 134 2.15 0.24 5.39
CA CYS A 134 0.87 0.94 5.18
C CYS A 134 -0.31 -0.02 4.94
N VAL A 135 -0.06 -1.25 4.46
CA VAL A 135 -1.13 -2.22 4.23
C VAL A 135 -1.68 -2.74 5.56
N SER A 136 -0.88 -2.72 6.62
CA SER A 136 -1.33 -3.07 7.98
C SER A 136 -2.49 -2.21 8.46
N LEU A 137 -2.65 -0.99 7.90
CA LEU A 137 -3.82 -0.12 8.10
C LEU A 137 -5.14 -0.80 7.71
N PHE A 138 -5.11 -1.92 6.99
CA PHE A 138 -6.29 -2.67 6.54
C PHE A 138 -6.47 -4.02 7.27
N ARG A 139 -5.65 -4.34 8.28
CA ARG A 139 -5.77 -5.58 9.06
C ARG A 139 -7.18 -5.71 9.65
N GLY A 140 -7.83 -6.86 9.47
CA GLY A 140 -9.20 -7.10 9.93
C GLY A 140 -10.29 -6.27 9.23
N LEU A 141 -9.95 -5.47 8.21
CA LEU A 141 -10.90 -4.68 7.41
C LEU A 141 -11.16 -5.24 6.03
N VAL A 142 -10.28 -6.12 5.57
CA VAL A 142 -10.39 -6.85 4.30
C VAL A 142 -10.51 -8.35 4.62
N PRO A 143 -11.14 -9.14 3.74
CA PRO A 143 -11.44 -10.56 4.02
C PRO A 143 -10.23 -11.49 3.83
N PHE A 144 -9.01 -10.96 3.88
CA PHE A 144 -7.77 -11.69 3.65
C PHE A 144 -6.65 -11.15 4.54
N GLU A 145 -5.63 -11.97 4.78
CA GLU A 145 -4.46 -11.57 5.54
C GLU A 145 -3.65 -10.53 4.76
N VAL A 146 -3.34 -9.42 5.44
CA VAL A 146 -2.59 -8.30 4.87
C VAL A 146 -1.11 -8.36 5.19
N ASP A 147 -0.76 -9.13 6.21
CA ASP A 147 0.62 -9.28 6.66
C ASP A 147 1.43 -9.94 5.54
N ASN A 148 2.63 -9.43 5.30
CA ASN A 148 3.54 -9.92 4.26
C ASN A 148 3.17 -9.63 2.80
N LEU A 149 2.16 -8.78 2.54
CA LEU A 149 1.85 -8.30 1.19
C LEU A 149 2.66 -7.04 0.84
N THR A 150 3.19 -7.00 -0.39
CA THR A 150 3.58 -5.73 -1.02
C THR A 150 2.33 -4.89 -1.32
N VAL A 151 2.51 -3.60 -1.62
CA VAL A 151 1.39 -2.73 -2.02
C VAL A 151 0.74 -3.20 -3.33
N VAL A 152 1.53 -3.73 -4.25
CA VAL A 152 1.02 -4.32 -5.50
C VAL A 152 0.21 -5.58 -5.23
N GLU A 153 0.72 -6.47 -4.37
CA GLU A 153 0.02 -7.70 -3.99
C GLU A 153 -1.30 -7.38 -3.26
N PHE A 154 -1.27 -6.41 -2.34
CA PHE A 154 -2.49 -5.90 -1.70
C PHE A 154 -3.51 -5.36 -2.71
N MET A 155 -3.06 -4.53 -3.66
CA MET A 155 -3.92 -4.01 -4.72
C MET A 155 -4.54 -5.13 -5.56
N ASN A 156 -3.79 -6.20 -5.84
CA ASN A 156 -4.26 -7.36 -6.59
C ASN A 156 -5.26 -8.19 -5.78
N GLU A 157 -5.01 -8.40 -4.49
CA GLU A 157 -5.93 -9.11 -3.60
C GLU A 157 -7.26 -8.37 -3.43
N LEU A 158 -7.23 -7.04 -3.28
CA LEU A 158 -8.44 -6.23 -3.27
C LEU A 158 -9.27 -6.45 -4.55
N GLN A 159 -8.63 -6.46 -5.73
CA GLN A 159 -9.31 -6.69 -7.00
C GLN A 159 -9.94 -8.08 -7.09
N ARG A 160 -9.24 -9.13 -6.62
CA ARG A 160 -9.80 -10.49 -6.50
C ARG A 160 -11.04 -10.52 -5.62
N HIS A 161 -11.10 -9.64 -4.61
CA HIS A 161 -12.23 -9.50 -3.69
C HIS A 161 -13.26 -8.42 -4.11
N GLY A 162 -13.28 -8.07 -5.40
CA GLY A 162 -14.35 -7.26 -6.00
C GLY A 162 -14.17 -5.74 -5.86
N TRP A 163 -12.99 -5.27 -5.45
CA TRP A 163 -12.64 -3.86 -5.56
C TRP A 163 -12.31 -3.53 -7.01
N LYS A 164 -12.86 -2.43 -7.54
CA LYS A 164 -12.59 -1.98 -8.91
C LYS A 164 -11.45 -0.97 -8.89
N ALA A 165 -10.44 -1.22 -9.71
CA ALA A 165 -9.29 -0.33 -9.88
C ALA A 165 -9.52 0.68 -11.02
N TYR A 166 -9.09 1.91 -10.80
CA TYR A 166 -9.18 3.03 -11.74
C TYR A 166 -7.88 3.82 -11.72
N ASN A 167 -7.51 4.42 -12.86
CA ASN A 167 -6.43 5.40 -12.88
C ASN A 167 -6.88 6.68 -12.16
N PHE A 168 -6.05 7.21 -11.27
CA PHE A 168 -6.40 8.40 -10.48
C PHE A 168 -6.69 9.63 -11.36
N SER A 169 -6.03 9.74 -12.51
CA SER A 169 -6.24 10.81 -13.49
C SER A 169 -7.71 10.95 -13.95
N GLN A 170 -8.52 9.90 -13.85
CA GLN A 170 -9.95 9.94 -14.14
C GLN A 170 -10.76 10.81 -13.17
N PHE A 171 -10.21 11.10 -11.98
CA PHE A 171 -10.88 11.84 -10.91
C PHE A 171 -10.34 13.25 -10.69
N ILE A 172 -9.22 13.60 -11.34
CA ILE A 172 -8.61 14.94 -11.29
C ILE A 172 -9.25 15.89 -12.33
N ARG A 173 -9.82 15.34 -13.42
CA ARG A 173 -10.42 16.15 -14.50
C ARG A 173 -11.95 16.07 -14.50
N ARG A 174 -12.60 17.12 -13.97
CA ARG A 174 -13.91 17.68 -14.36
C ARG A 174 -14.25 18.87 -13.48
#